data_AF-A0A124E253-F1
#
_entry.id   AF-A0A124E253-F1
#
_cell.length_a   1.000
_cell.length_b   1.000
_cell.length_c   1.000
_cell.angle_alpha   90.00
_cell.angle_beta   90.00
_cell.angle_gamma   90.00
#
_symmetry.space_group_name_H-M   'P 1'
#
loop_
_entity.id
_entity.type
_entity.pdbx_description
1 polymer ?
#
loop_
_entity_poly.entity_id
_entity_poly.type
_entity_poly.pdbx_seq_one_letter_code
_entity_poly.pdbx_strand_id
1 'polypeptide(L)'
;MYRSPVTSTARLLAQHPVPVWQIDTENEFKISANAALSALETWSIAVMIDSAPDEGDHWVTFRGVPLARLADVLRNGIDVTPTDAPIFCTDGVDKAFEYARPVGGGTGPGLILALRGPHLERTFRDLDADASPAEIAETRETYPHPAGNPGGRIRLSRLADQTTPGYEEAYGYWIPGNACEALISVCVLGQGTGVDEAVAAALAAGQADPIAAD
;
A
#
# COMPACT_ATOMS: atom_id res chain seq x y z
N MET A 1 16.05 -13.50 30.58
CA MET A 1 16.78 -13.39 29.30
C MET A 1 16.43 -12.02 28.73
N TYR A 2 17.30 -11.02 28.90
CA TYR A 2 17.10 -9.67 28.35
C TYR A 2 17.35 -9.73 26.84
N ARG A 3 16.36 -9.38 26.02
CA ARG A 3 16.60 -9.13 24.59
C ARG A 3 17.28 -7.76 24.48
N SER A 4 18.46 -7.69 23.87
CA SER A 4 19.05 -6.40 23.48
C SER A 4 18.03 -5.60 22.66
N PRO A 5 17.93 -4.28 22.85
CA PRO A 5 17.10 -3.45 21.98
C PRO A 5 17.59 -3.63 20.54
N VAL A 6 16.65 -3.92 19.63
CA VAL A 6 16.94 -3.94 18.21
C VAL A 6 17.09 -2.49 17.78
N THR A 7 18.28 -2.10 17.32
CA THR A 7 18.51 -0.78 16.75
C THR A 7 18.11 -0.85 15.28
N SER A 8 17.00 -0.23 14.92
CA SER A 8 16.66 -0.01 13.52
C SER A 8 17.16 1.37 13.11
N THR A 9 17.91 1.44 12.01
CA THR A 9 18.32 2.71 11.40
C THR A 9 17.52 2.97 10.14
N ALA A 10 17.09 4.21 9.95
CA ALA A 10 16.42 4.64 8.73
C ALA A 10 17.32 5.63 7.98
N ARG A 11 17.47 5.42 6.68
CA ARG A 11 18.30 6.24 5.78
C ARG A 11 17.45 6.73 4.62
N LEU A 12 17.44 8.04 4.38
CA LEU A 12 16.80 8.61 3.18
C LEU A 12 17.66 8.27 1.95
N LEU A 13 17.04 7.63 0.96
CA LEU A 13 17.69 7.29 -0.32
C LEU A 13 17.34 8.30 -1.42
N ALA A 14 16.09 8.76 -1.47
CA ALA A 14 15.61 9.75 -2.43
C ALA A 14 14.44 10.57 -1.86
N GLN A 15 14.23 11.78 -2.40
CA GLN A 15 13.13 12.66 -2.00
C GLN A 15 12.00 12.78 -3.03
N HIS A 16 12.23 12.43 -4.29
CA HIS A 16 11.31 12.69 -5.40
C HIS A 16 10.98 11.40 -6.17
N PRO A 17 9.72 11.18 -6.60
CA PRO A 17 8.53 12.04 -6.39
C PRO A 17 7.97 11.97 -4.97
N VAL A 18 8.34 10.94 -4.22
CA VAL A 18 8.05 10.79 -2.78
C VAL A 18 9.32 10.38 -2.05
N PRO A 19 9.40 10.58 -0.72
CA PRO A 19 10.49 10.05 0.08
C PRO A 19 10.62 8.53 -0.04
N VAL A 20 11.83 8.08 -0.37
CA VAL A 20 12.23 6.67 -0.39
C VAL A 20 13.20 6.45 0.76
N TRP A 21 12.81 5.66 1.73
CA TRP A 21 13.61 5.33 2.90
C TRP A 21 14.12 3.91 2.80
N GLN A 22 15.35 3.69 3.24
CA GLN A 22 15.82 2.36 3.61
C GLN A 22 15.69 2.18 5.10
N ILE A 23 15.13 1.06 5.52
CA ILE A 23 15.06 0.66 6.91
C ILE A 23 15.96 -0.56 7.08
N ASP A 24 17.10 -0.30 7.73
CA ASP A 24 18.06 -1.34 8.06
C ASP A 24 17.53 -2.15 9.25
N THR A 25 17.49 -3.45 9.05
CA THR A 25 17.03 -4.39 10.05
C THR A 25 18.19 -5.30 10.41
N GLU A 26 18.85 -5.04 11.54
CA GLU A 26 20.08 -5.74 12.01
C GLU A 26 19.95 -7.27 12.15
N ASN A 27 18.75 -7.84 11.97
CA ASN A 27 18.53 -9.28 11.93
C ASN A 27 17.56 -9.64 10.79
N GLU A 28 18.12 -10.16 9.69
CA GLU A 28 17.39 -10.69 8.52
C GLU A 28 16.28 -11.72 8.90
N PHE A 29 16.38 -12.34 10.08
CA PHE A 29 15.50 -13.44 10.51
C PHE A 29 14.38 -13.05 11.47
N LYS A 30 14.48 -11.90 12.15
CA LYS A 30 13.56 -11.53 13.23
C LYS A 30 13.43 -10.03 13.36
N ILE A 31 12.88 -9.41 12.33
CA ILE A 31 12.02 -8.27 12.61
C ILE A 31 10.86 -8.87 13.38
N SER A 32 10.86 -8.73 14.71
CA SER A 32 9.56 -8.66 15.36
C SER A 32 8.90 -7.47 14.72
N ALA A 33 7.73 -7.65 14.12
CA ALA A 33 6.79 -6.60 13.73
C ALA A 33 7.05 -5.30 14.51
N ASN A 34 7.11 -5.38 15.85
CA ASN A 34 7.42 -4.33 16.81
C ASN A 34 8.65 -3.42 16.53
N ALA A 35 9.74 -3.88 15.91
CA ALA A 35 10.94 -3.06 15.65
C ALA A 35 10.80 -2.25 14.36
N ALA A 36 10.29 -2.89 13.29
CA ALA A 36 9.87 -2.19 12.08
C ALA A 36 8.70 -1.25 12.36
N LEU A 37 7.76 -1.66 13.24
CA LEU A 37 6.70 -0.81 13.78
C LEU A 37 7.26 0.32 14.64
N SER A 38 8.24 0.13 15.52
CA SER A 38 8.76 1.27 16.30
C SER A 38 9.44 2.30 15.39
N ALA A 39 10.16 1.85 14.36
CA ALA A 39 10.70 2.74 13.34
C ALA A 39 9.56 3.37 12.53
N LEU A 40 8.66 2.58 11.96
CA LEU A 40 7.60 3.09 11.09
C LEU A 40 6.51 3.86 11.84
N GLU A 41 6.17 3.59 13.09
CA GLU A 41 5.22 4.34 13.90
C GLU A 41 5.81 5.70 14.27
N THR A 42 7.07 5.74 14.73
CA THR A 42 7.75 7.02 15.02
C THR A 42 7.87 7.88 13.75
N TRP A 43 8.08 7.22 12.60
CA TRP A 43 8.28 7.89 11.32
C TRP A 43 6.98 8.21 10.58
N SER A 44 5.99 7.33 10.60
CA SER A 44 4.64 7.57 10.08
C SER A 44 4.00 8.70 10.86
N ILE A 45 4.14 8.76 12.18
CA ILE A 45 3.69 9.91 12.98
C ILE A 45 4.44 11.19 12.56
N ALA A 46 5.75 11.16 12.38
CA ALA A 46 6.52 12.34 11.97
C ALA A 46 6.17 12.82 10.54
N VAL A 47 6.03 11.89 9.58
CA VAL A 47 5.65 12.17 8.19
C VAL A 47 4.19 12.62 8.10
N MET A 48 3.28 12.05 8.90
CA MET A 48 1.88 12.50 9.03
C MET A 48 1.79 13.92 9.60
N ILE A 49 2.60 14.26 10.61
CA ILE A 49 2.59 15.58 11.25
C ILE A 49 3.16 16.66 10.32
N ASP A 50 4.21 16.37 9.56
CA ASP A 50 4.91 17.39 8.75
C ASP A 50 4.30 17.57 7.34
N SER A 51 3.51 16.60 6.85
CA SER A 51 3.00 16.58 5.47
C SER A 51 1.50 16.89 5.33
N ALA A 52 0.78 17.22 6.40
CA ALA A 52 -0.66 17.46 6.37
C ALA A 52 -0.98 18.98 6.48
N PRO A 53 -1.27 19.68 5.36
CA PRO A 53 -1.97 20.95 5.42
C PRO A 53 -3.47 20.68 5.63
N ASP A 54 -4.01 21.18 6.73
CA ASP A 54 -5.44 21.36 7.05
C ASP A 54 -6.31 20.15 7.46
N GLU A 55 -7.34 20.49 8.25
CA GLU A 55 -8.29 19.68 9.00
C GLU A 55 -9.10 18.72 8.12
N GLY A 56 -8.76 17.43 8.14
CA GLY A 56 -9.47 16.35 7.45
C GLY A 56 -9.25 15.00 8.14
N ASP A 57 -10.02 13.98 7.73
CA ASP A 57 -9.92 12.62 8.28
C ASP A 57 -8.65 11.93 7.75
N HIS A 58 -7.50 12.29 8.32
CA HIS A 58 -6.18 11.83 7.89
C HIS A 58 -5.88 10.46 8.49
N TRP A 59 -6.17 9.40 7.75
CA TRP A 59 -5.70 8.06 8.08
C TRP A 59 -4.71 7.56 7.03
N VAL A 60 -3.80 6.68 7.44
CA VAL A 60 -2.79 6.06 6.58
C VAL A 60 -3.05 4.57 6.53
N THR A 61 -2.81 3.99 5.36
CA THR A 61 -2.80 2.53 5.18
C THR A 61 -1.52 2.08 4.52
N PHE A 62 -1.19 0.82 4.75
CA PHE A 62 0.05 0.22 4.34
C PHE A 62 -0.19 -0.91 3.37
N ARG A 63 0.70 -1.01 2.40
CA ARG A 63 0.71 -2.10 1.43
C ARG A 63 2.12 -2.65 1.30
N GLY A 64 2.26 -3.96 1.49
CA GLY A 64 3.52 -4.67 1.29
C GLY A 64 3.61 -5.26 -0.10
N VAL A 65 4.72 -5.01 -0.81
CA VAL A 65 4.97 -5.59 -2.13
C VAL A 65 6.45 -5.97 -2.29
N PRO A 66 6.79 -6.90 -3.22
CA PRO A 66 8.19 -7.24 -3.48
C PRO A 66 9.03 -6.06 -3.99
N LEU A 67 10.33 -6.04 -3.67
CA LEU A 67 11.28 -5.00 -4.14
C LEU A 67 11.27 -4.79 -5.66
N ALA A 68 11.00 -5.83 -6.44
CA ALA A 68 10.90 -5.74 -7.90
C ALA A 68 9.83 -4.74 -8.38
N ARG A 69 8.87 -4.37 -7.53
CA ARG A 69 7.82 -3.37 -7.85
C ARG A 69 8.26 -1.92 -7.67
N LEU A 70 9.47 -1.67 -7.16
CA LEU A 70 9.90 -0.30 -6.83
C LEU A 70 9.84 0.64 -8.03
N ALA A 71 10.29 0.20 -9.20
CA ALA A 71 10.26 1.03 -10.40
C ALA A 71 8.83 1.40 -10.84
N ASP A 72 7.88 0.45 -10.72
CA ASP A 72 6.47 0.69 -11.04
C ASP A 72 5.86 1.67 -10.03
N VAL A 73 6.12 1.48 -8.74
CA VAL A 73 5.65 2.38 -7.67
C VAL A 73 6.19 3.79 -7.84
N LEU A 74 7.49 3.96 -8.13
CA LEU A 74 8.09 5.27 -8.31
C LEU A 74 7.55 6.01 -9.54
N ARG A 75 7.15 5.26 -10.58
CA ARG A 75 6.58 5.83 -11.81
C ARG A 75 5.09 6.16 -11.67
N ASN A 76 4.34 5.25 -11.07
CA ASN A 76 2.88 5.24 -11.12
C ASN A 76 2.22 5.55 -9.77
N GLY A 77 2.98 5.67 -8.69
CA GLY A 77 2.46 5.81 -7.31
C GLY A 77 2.00 4.50 -6.68
N ILE A 78 1.84 3.42 -7.46
CA ILE A 78 1.36 2.10 -7.01
C ILE A 78 1.98 0.97 -7.84
N ASP A 79 1.94 -0.26 -7.33
CA ASP A 79 2.56 -1.45 -7.94
C ASP A 79 1.69 -2.18 -8.98
N VAL A 80 0.48 -1.69 -9.23
CA VAL A 80 -0.52 -2.32 -10.11
C VAL A 80 -0.79 -1.46 -11.35
N THR A 81 -1.15 -2.14 -12.44
CA THR A 81 -1.60 -1.51 -13.69
C THR A 81 -2.91 -2.16 -14.12
N PRO A 82 -3.96 -1.40 -14.44
CA PRO A 82 -4.05 0.07 -14.34
C PRO A 82 -3.95 0.57 -12.88
N THR A 83 -3.64 1.85 -12.68
CA THR A 83 -3.39 2.41 -11.33
C THR A 83 -4.64 2.48 -10.44
N ASP A 84 -5.82 2.34 -11.04
CA ASP A 84 -7.11 2.25 -10.37
C ASP A 84 -7.57 0.80 -10.13
N ALA A 85 -6.70 -0.19 -10.40
CA ALA A 85 -6.98 -1.58 -10.12
C ALA A 85 -7.14 -1.81 -8.60
N PRO A 86 -7.97 -2.80 -8.19
CA PRO A 86 -8.08 -3.19 -6.79
C PRO A 86 -6.74 -3.56 -6.16
N ILE A 87 -6.49 -3.01 -4.98
CA ILE A 87 -5.34 -3.28 -4.12
C ILE A 87 -5.81 -3.76 -2.75
N PHE A 88 -4.89 -4.38 -2.02
CA PHE A 88 -5.11 -4.77 -0.63
C PHE A 88 -4.14 -4.00 0.26
N CYS A 89 -4.71 -3.31 1.25
CA CYS A 89 -4.00 -2.50 2.21
C CYS A 89 -4.44 -2.85 3.63
N THR A 90 -3.63 -2.50 4.62
CA THR A 90 -3.86 -2.79 6.04
C THR A 90 -3.49 -1.57 6.87
N ASP A 91 -4.18 -1.38 7.98
CA ASP A 91 -3.85 -0.42 9.03
C ASP A 91 -2.53 -0.75 9.74
N GLY A 92 -2.17 -2.04 9.80
CA GLY A 92 -0.96 -2.55 10.45
C GLY A 92 0.25 -2.68 9.51
N VAL A 93 1.33 -1.99 9.86
CA VAL A 93 2.64 -2.15 9.20
C VAL A 93 3.15 -3.59 9.26
N ASP A 94 2.90 -4.30 10.36
CA ASP A 94 3.28 -5.69 10.55
C ASP A 94 2.68 -6.59 9.49
N LYS A 95 1.41 -6.36 9.16
CA LYS A 95 0.71 -7.17 8.19
C LYS A 95 1.17 -6.84 6.78
N ALA A 96 1.40 -5.56 6.48
CA ALA A 96 2.05 -5.15 5.24
C ALA A 96 3.44 -5.81 5.10
N PHE A 97 4.22 -5.88 6.19
CA PHE A 97 5.53 -6.52 6.18
C PHE A 97 5.48 -7.99 5.74
N GLU A 98 4.45 -8.75 6.11
CA GLU A 98 4.30 -10.14 5.67
C GLU A 98 4.22 -10.28 4.14
N TYR A 99 3.56 -9.32 3.46
CA TYR A 99 3.40 -9.31 2.01
C TYR A 99 4.57 -8.68 1.26
N ALA A 100 5.39 -7.87 1.94
CA ALA A 100 6.58 -7.26 1.34
C ALA A 100 7.70 -8.29 1.05
N ARG A 101 7.63 -9.48 1.65
CA ARG A 101 8.66 -10.52 1.51
C ARG A 101 8.69 -11.12 0.09
N PRO A 102 9.86 -11.63 -0.35
CA PRO A 102 9.95 -12.39 -1.59
C PRO A 102 8.95 -13.56 -1.65
N VAL A 103 8.45 -13.82 -2.86
CA VAL A 103 7.56 -14.95 -3.14
C VAL A 103 8.22 -16.26 -2.67
N GLY A 104 7.49 -17.06 -1.89
CA GLY A 104 7.99 -18.34 -1.34
C GLY A 104 8.42 -18.28 0.14
N GLY A 105 8.16 -17.18 0.85
CA GLY A 105 8.45 -17.05 2.28
C GLY A 105 9.94 -16.92 2.60
N GLY A 106 10.75 -16.58 1.59
CA GLY A 106 12.19 -16.39 1.73
C GLY A 106 12.55 -15.12 2.50
N THR A 107 13.80 -15.06 2.94
CA THR A 107 14.42 -13.84 3.44
C THR A 107 14.87 -12.99 2.26
N GLY A 108 14.52 -11.71 2.25
CA GLY A 108 14.96 -10.79 1.22
C GLY A 108 14.26 -9.45 1.34
N PRO A 109 14.71 -8.46 0.55
CA PRO A 109 14.22 -7.10 0.67
C PRO A 109 12.78 -6.97 0.15
N GLY A 110 12.07 -6.01 0.71
CA GLY A 110 10.66 -5.76 0.43
C GLY A 110 10.33 -4.29 0.45
N LEU A 111 9.15 -3.94 -0.04
CA LEU A 111 8.62 -2.58 -0.02
C LEU A 111 7.41 -2.50 0.88
N ILE A 112 7.35 -1.45 1.69
CA ILE A 112 6.13 -0.98 2.31
C ILE A 112 5.79 0.38 1.69
N LEU A 113 4.57 0.47 1.17
CA LEU A 113 3.98 1.70 0.67
C LEU A 113 3.10 2.28 1.77
N ALA A 114 3.27 3.57 2.07
CA ALA A 114 2.35 4.31 2.92
C ALA A 114 1.42 5.15 2.02
N LEU A 115 0.11 4.97 2.17
CA LEU A 115 -0.91 5.58 1.32
C LEU A 115 -1.86 6.48 2.13
N ARG A 116 -2.24 7.62 1.57
CA ARG A 116 -3.21 8.57 2.12
C ARG A 116 -4.61 7.99 2.00
N GLY A 117 -5.19 7.60 3.13
CA GLY A 117 -6.53 7.04 3.22
C GLY A 117 -7.64 7.81 2.49
N PRO A 118 -7.69 9.16 2.57
CA PRO A 118 -8.68 9.97 1.83
C PRO A 118 -8.63 9.84 0.31
N HIS A 119 -7.55 9.32 -0.27
CA HIS A 119 -7.44 9.07 -1.71
C HIS A 119 -7.88 7.66 -2.10
N LEU A 120 -8.31 6.84 -1.14
CA LEU A 120 -8.68 5.44 -1.37
C LEU A 120 -10.19 5.24 -1.17
N GLU A 121 -10.76 4.38 -1.98
CA GLU A 121 -12.13 3.92 -1.85
C GLU A 121 -12.18 2.41 -1.63
N ARG A 122 -13.26 1.92 -1.01
CA ARG A 122 -13.50 0.48 -0.86
C ARG A 122 -13.76 -0.14 -2.23
N THR A 123 -13.29 -1.38 -2.42
CA THR A 123 -13.53 -2.15 -3.65
C THR A 123 -14.96 -2.68 -3.77
N PHE A 124 -15.80 -2.46 -2.76
CA PHE A 124 -17.21 -2.81 -2.79
C PHE A 124 -18.10 -1.64 -2.36
N ARG A 125 -19.37 -1.75 -2.73
CA ARG A 125 -20.46 -0.86 -2.33
C ARG A 125 -21.67 -1.67 -1.91
N ASP A 126 -22.22 -1.33 -0.75
CA ASP A 126 -23.47 -1.92 -0.26
C ASP A 126 -24.64 -0.98 -0.47
N LEU A 127 -25.60 -1.40 -1.28
CA LEU A 127 -26.86 -0.71 -1.51
C LEU A 127 -27.95 -1.29 -0.59
N ASP A 128 -28.96 -0.48 -0.29
CA ASP A 128 -30.11 -0.96 0.45
C ASP A 128 -30.87 -2.04 -0.35
N ALA A 129 -31.60 -2.91 0.36
CA ALA A 129 -32.28 -4.06 -0.24
C ALA A 129 -33.33 -3.66 -1.30
N ASP A 130 -33.87 -2.45 -1.16
CA ASP A 130 -34.87 -1.82 -2.01
C ASP A 130 -34.29 -0.77 -2.97
N ALA A 131 -32.95 -0.73 -3.13
CA ALA A 131 -32.29 0.13 -4.10
C ALA A 131 -32.89 -0.01 -5.50
N SER A 132 -33.08 1.12 -6.18
CA SER A 132 -33.77 1.13 -7.46
C SER A 132 -32.94 0.47 -8.57
N PRO A 133 -33.56 -0.06 -9.64
CA PRO A 133 -32.80 -0.59 -10.78
C PRO A 133 -31.82 0.43 -11.41
N ALA A 134 -32.14 1.72 -11.36
CA ALA A 134 -31.27 2.79 -11.86
C ALA A 134 -30.02 2.97 -10.99
N GLU A 135 -30.20 3.01 -9.67
CA GLU A 135 -29.10 3.10 -8.70
C GLU A 135 -28.15 1.88 -8.77
N ILE A 136 -28.72 0.69 -8.93
CA ILE A 136 -27.93 -0.54 -9.13
C ILE A 136 -27.15 -0.47 -10.44
N ALA A 137 -27.76 0.02 -11.52
CA ALA A 137 -27.11 0.14 -12.82
C ALA A 137 -25.95 1.15 -12.79
N GLU A 138 -26.16 2.32 -12.19
CA GLU A 138 -25.12 3.34 -11.99
C GLU A 138 -23.96 2.80 -11.14
N THR A 139 -24.27 2.16 -10.01
CA THR A 139 -23.23 1.59 -9.13
C THR A 139 -22.40 0.51 -9.84
N ARG A 140 -23.02 -0.25 -10.76
CA ARG A 140 -22.33 -1.29 -11.55
C ARG A 140 -21.31 -0.75 -12.55
N GLU A 141 -21.36 0.54 -12.89
CA GLU A 141 -20.32 1.14 -13.74
C GLU A 141 -18.96 1.12 -13.04
N THR A 142 -18.96 1.29 -11.70
CA THR A 142 -17.74 1.23 -10.88
C THR A 142 -17.54 -0.13 -10.23
N TYR A 143 -18.62 -0.81 -9.85
CA TYR A 143 -18.63 -2.08 -9.10
C TYR A 143 -19.39 -3.18 -9.88
N PRO A 144 -18.81 -3.73 -10.96
CA PRO A 144 -19.56 -4.54 -11.94
C PRO A 144 -20.00 -5.91 -11.42
N HIS A 145 -19.40 -6.43 -10.33
CA HIS A 145 -19.59 -7.80 -9.89
C HIS A 145 -20.53 -7.90 -8.69
N PRO A 146 -21.62 -8.69 -8.73
CA PRO A 146 -22.41 -8.96 -7.55
C PRO A 146 -21.63 -9.83 -6.55
N ALA A 147 -21.69 -9.46 -5.28
CA ALA A 147 -20.85 -10.01 -4.21
C ALA A 147 -21.70 -10.44 -2.99
N GLY A 148 -22.66 -11.34 -3.24
CA GLY A 148 -23.59 -11.83 -2.21
C GLY A 148 -24.50 -10.75 -1.63
N ASN A 149 -25.29 -11.11 -0.62
CA ASN A 149 -26.21 -10.19 0.07
C ASN A 149 -25.96 -10.17 1.60
N PRO A 150 -24.81 -9.63 2.06
CA PRO A 150 -24.49 -9.57 3.49
C PRO A 150 -25.49 -8.66 4.21
N GLY A 151 -26.07 -9.15 5.30
CA GLY A 151 -27.01 -8.38 6.12
C GLY A 151 -28.29 -7.94 5.39
N GLY A 152 -28.66 -8.60 4.29
CA GLY A 152 -29.83 -8.25 3.47
C GLY A 152 -29.62 -7.08 2.51
N ARG A 153 -28.39 -6.54 2.41
CA ARG A 153 -28.01 -5.49 1.45
C ARG A 153 -27.64 -6.08 0.10
N ILE A 154 -27.69 -5.28 -0.96
CA ILE A 154 -27.15 -5.67 -2.27
C ILE A 154 -25.68 -5.25 -2.29
N ARG A 155 -24.74 -6.19 -2.33
CA ARG A 155 -23.30 -5.89 -2.41
C ARG A 155 -22.81 -6.02 -3.85
N LEU A 156 -22.12 -4.98 -4.31
CA LEU A 156 -21.43 -4.91 -5.60
C LEU A 156 -19.94 -4.70 -5.36
N SER A 157 -19.08 -5.29 -6.19
CA SER A 157 -17.62 -5.27 -6.03
C SER A 157 -16.89 -5.05 -7.36
N ARG A 158 -15.68 -4.49 -7.27
CA ARG A 158 -14.67 -4.43 -8.33
C ARG A 158 -13.94 -5.77 -8.53
N LEU A 159 -13.97 -6.66 -7.55
CA LEU A 159 -13.35 -7.98 -7.63
C LEU A 159 -14.31 -8.99 -8.25
N ALA A 160 -13.87 -9.60 -9.35
CA ALA A 160 -14.59 -10.71 -9.98
C ALA A 160 -14.61 -11.98 -9.12
N ASP A 161 -13.54 -12.22 -8.36
CA ASP A 161 -13.44 -13.33 -7.42
C ASP A 161 -13.95 -12.91 -6.03
N GLN A 162 -15.06 -13.52 -5.63
CA GLN A 162 -15.76 -13.28 -4.37
C GLN A 162 -15.67 -14.48 -3.41
N THR A 163 -14.63 -15.32 -3.54
CA THR A 163 -14.42 -16.49 -2.66
C THR A 163 -14.10 -16.12 -1.21
N THR A 164 -13.59 -14.90 -0.96
CA THR A 164 -13.18 -14.44 0.37
C THR A 164 -13.70 -13.03 0.69
N PRO A 165 -15.03 -12.83 0.77
CA PRO A 165 -15.63 -11.50 0.92
C PRO A 165 -15.20 -10.80 2.22
N GLY A 166 -14.90 -11.54 3.29
CA GLY A 166 -14.36 -10.96 4.52
C GLY A 166 -12.93 -10.43 4.38
N TYR A 167 -12.13 -10.99 3.47
CA TYR A 167 -10.78 -10.49 3.17
C TYR A 167 -10.86 -9.19 2.36
N GLU A 168 -11.75 -9.13 1.38
CA GLU A 168 -12.08 -7.89 0.69
C GLU A 168 -12.59 -6.84 1.69
N GLU A 169 -13.53 -7.20 2.57
CA GLU A 169 -14.11 -6.28 3.56
C GLU A 169 -13.11 -5.77 4.61
N ALA A 170 -12.05 -6.53 4.89
CA ALA A 170 -10.97 -6.04 5.74
C ALA A 170 -10.00 -5.13 4.98
N TYR A 171 -9.59 -5.52 3.77
CA TYR A 171 -8.35 -4.99 3.17
C TYR A 171 -8.51 -4.39 1.75
N GLY A 172 -9.64 -4.59 1.09
CA GLY A 172 -9.88 -4.20 -0.30
C GLY A 172 -10.08 -2.69 -0.49
N TYR A 173 -9.16 -2.07 -1.24
CA TYR A 173 -9.23 -0.67 -1.64
C TYR A 173 -8.89 -0.48 -3.12
N TRP A 174 -9.18 0.69 -3.67
CA TRP A 174 -8.68 1.14 -4.97
C TRP A 174 -8.48 2.66 -4.93
N ILE A 175 -7.74 3.19 -5.89
CA ILE A 175 -7.44 4.62 -5.98
C ILE A 175 -8.20 5.20 -7.19
N PRO A 176 -9.30 5.96 -6.99
CA PRO A 176 -10.06 6.55 -8.09
C PRO A 176 -9.32 7.66 -8.83
N GLY A 177 -8.37 8.32 -8.16
CA GLY A 177 -7.63 9.46 -8.69
C GLY A 177 -6.17 9.13 -9.03
N ASN A 178 -5.32 10.14 -8.88
CA ASN A 178 -3.90 10.02 -9.13
C ASN A 178 -3.21 9.21 -8.01
N ALA A 179 -2.70 8.03 -8.34
CA ALA A 179 -2.00 7.17 -7.37
C ALA A 179 -0.71 7.80 -6.82
N CYS A 180 -0.07 8.73 -7.54
CA CYS A 180 1.07 9.48 -7.01
C CYS A 180 0.65 10.45 -5.88
N GLU A 181 -0.58 10.98 -5.92
CA GLU A 181 -1.11 11.82 -4.84
C GLU A 181 -1.53 10.99 -3.62
N ALA A 182 -1.95 9.75 -3.85
CA ALA A 182 -2.23 8.81 -2.76
C ALA A 182 -0.93 8.36 -2.06
N LEU A 183 0.20 8.27 -2.76
CA LEU A 183 1.46 7.80 -2.19
C LEU A 183 2.11 8.86 -1.28
N ILE A 184 2.37 8.48 -0.03
CA ILE A 184 3.06 9.33 0.96
C ILE A 184 4.56 9.07 0.92
N SER A 185 4.94 7.79 0.98
CA SER A 185 6.33 7.36 1.16
C SER A 185 6.51 5.91 0.76
N VAL A 186 7.73 5.56 0.35
CA VAL A 186 8.15 4.19 0.12
C VAL A 186 9.23 3.81 1.13
N CYS A 187 9.07 2.67 1.77
CA CYS A 187 10.06 2.11 2.69
C CYS A 187 10.61 0.81 2.13
N VAL A 188 11.91 0.80 1.84
CA VAL A 188 12.68 -0.36 1.41
C VAL A 188 13.24 -1.06 2.63
N LEU A 189 12.86 -2.32 2.81
CA LEU A 189 13.25 -3.15 3.94
C LEU A 189 14.43 -4.01 3.53
N GLY A 190 15.47 -4.08 4.36
CA GLY A 190 16.60 -4.98 4.17
C GLY A 190 17.96 -4.27 4.16
N GLN A 191 19.02 -5.08 4.05
CA GLN A 191 20.42 -4.61 4.07
C GLN A 191 21.19 -5.09 2.83
N GLY A 192 22.33 -4.46 2.59
CA GLY A 192 23.34 -4.92 1.63
C GLY A 192 23.33 -4.20 0.29
N THR A 193 24.40 -4.42 -0.49
CA THR A 193 24.65 -3.74 -1.77
C THR A 193 23.56 -4.00 -2.81
N GLY A 194 22.87 -5.14 -2.74
CA GLY A 194 21.75 -5.45 -3.64
C GLY A 194 20.54 -4.53 -3.45
N VAL A 195 20.33 -3.96 -2.26
CA VAL A 195 19.27 -2.96 -2.01
C VAL A 195 19.64 -1.63 -2.66
N ASP A 196 20.86 -1.16 -2.43
CA ASP A 196 21.35 0.11 -2.97
C ASP A 196 21.35 0.10 -4.51
N GLU A 197 21.81 -1.00 -5.12
CA GLU A 197 21.79 -1.20 -6.57
C GLU A 197 20.36 -1.23 -7.13
N ALA A 198 19.44 -1.96 -6.47
CA ALA A 198 18.05 -2.04 -6.90
C ALA A 198 17.33 -0.69 -6.80
N VAL A 199 17.58 0.08 -5.73
CA VAL A 199 17.01 1.42 -5.57
C VAL A 199 17.58 2.38 -6.60
N ALA A 200 18.89 2.38 -6.81
CA ALA A 200 19.52 3.20 -7.84
C ALA A 200 18.97 2.88 -9.24
N ALA A 201 18.83 1.59 -9.58
CA ALA A 201 18.24 1.16 -10.84
C ALA A 201 16.77 1.59 -10.98
N ALA A 202 15.96 1.45 -9.92
CA ALA A 202 14.56 1.83 -9.93
C ALA A 202 14.38 3.35 -10.05
N LEU A 203 15.19 4.16 -9.36
CA LEU A 203 15.19 5.62 -9.47
C LEU A 203 15.54 6.06 -10.89
N ALA A 204 16.56 5.46 -11.50
CA ALA A 204 16.92 5.72 -12.89
C ALA A 204 15.78 5.35 -13.85
N ALA A 205 15.09 4.23 -13.62
CA ALA A 205 13.96 3.79 -14.44
C ALA A 205 12.67 4.59 -14.22
N GLY A 206 12.50 5.21 -13.04
CA GLY A 206 11.36 6.06 -12.69
C GLY A 206 11.50 7.49 -13.19
N GLN A 207 12.72 7.94 -13.49
CA GLN A 207 12.99 9.24 -14.13
C GLN A 207 12.84 9.23 -15.66
N ALA A 208 12.71 8.06 -16.28
CA ALA A 208 12.35 7.98 -17.69
C ALA A 208 10.93 8.53 -17.87
N ASP A 209 10.74 9.42 -18.85
CA ASP A 209 9.52 10.23 -19.04
C ASP A 209 8.24 9.46 -18.73
N PRO A 210 7.29 10.04 -17.98
CA PRO A 210 6.00 9.41 -17.75
C PRO A 210 5.39 9.08 -19.11
N ILE A 211 5.00 7.82 -19.31
CA ILE A 211 4.21 7.42 -20.47
C ILE A 211 2.99 8.34 -20.44
N ALA A 212 2.87 9.21 -21.45
CA ALA A 212 1.76 10.13 -21.56
C ALA A 212 0.46 9.33 -21.36
N ALA A 213 -0.31 9.70 -20.35
CA ALA A 213 -1.65 9.17 -20.19
C ALA A 213 -2.48 9.71 -21.36
N ASP A 214 -2.77 8.84 -22.34
CA ASP A 214 -3.78 9.06 -23.37
C ASP A 214 -5.19 8.98 -22.77
#